data_AF-A0A5H2PTH2-F1
#
_entry.id   AF-A0A5H2PTH2-F1
#
_cell.length_a   1.000
_cell.length_b   1.000
_cell.length_c   1.000
_cell.angle_alpha   90.00
_cell.angle_beta   90.00
_cell.angle_gamma   90.00
#
_symmetry.space_group_name_H-M   'P 1'
#
loop_
_entity.id
_entity.type
_entity.pdbx_description
1 polymer ?
#
loop_
_entity_poly.entity_id
_entity_poly.type
_entity_poly.pdbx_seq_one_letter_code
_entity_poly.pdbx_strand_id
1 'polypeptide(L)'
;MLATLSIGDVISIRIESEGIFFNSIVSSGGHSTYRLIRNESVDDETFKQMWSGLAELGCTYESFLIGPTYMYAIDVPPSADVRNVYSLLEAGEKDEIWDFDEGNYAGSN
;
A
#
# COMPACT_ATOMS: atom_id res chain seq x y z
N MET A 1 4.40 -18.70 -5.27
CA MET A 1 4.04 -17.26 -5.30
C MET A 1 3.12 -17.03 -4.11
N LEU A 2 3.55 -16.26 -3.12
CA LEU A 2 2.65 -15.86 -2.03
C LEU A 2 1.61 -14.93 -2.67
N ALA A 3 0.32 -15.20 -2.47
CA ALA A 3 -0.73 -14.33 -2.97
C ALA A 3 -0.72 -13.03 -2.15
N THR A 4 -0.61 -11.90 -2.84
CA THR A 4 -0.65 -10.56 -2.26
C THR A 4 -2.11 -10.10 -2.27
N LEU A 5 -2.63 -9.71 -1.11
CA LEU A 5 -4.02 -9.27 -0.96
C LEU A 5 -4.12 -7.77 -1.07
N SER A 6 -5.18 -7.31 -1.71
CA SER A 6 -5.57 -5.92 -1.81
C SER A 6 -7.03 -5.73 -1.41
N ILE A 7 -7.41 -4.50 -1.09
CA ILE A 7 -8.81 -4.20 -0.77
C ILE A 7 -9.72 -4.53 -1.95
N GLY A 8 -10.88 -5.11 -1.65
CA GLY A 8 -11.86 -5.51 -2.66
C GLY A 8 -11.60 -6.87 -3.31
N ASP A 9 -10.48 -7.55 -3.03
CA ASP A 9 -10.28 -8.93 -3.47
C ASP A 9 -11.36 -9.86 -2.92
N VAL A 10 -11.94 -10.67 -3.82
CA VAL A 10 -12.83 -11.76 -3.43
C VAL A 10 -11.97 -12.99 -3.22
N ILE A 11 -11.96 -13.53 -2.00
CA ILE A 11 -11.15 -14.69 -1.63
C ILE A 11 -11.99 -15.94 -1.41
N SER A 12 -11.38 -17.10 -1.59
CA SER A 12 -11.88 -18.36 -1.05
C SER A 12 -11.20 -18.63 0.30
N ILE A 13 -11.93 -19.33 1.16
CA ILE A 13 -11.46 -19.71 2.51
C ILE A 13 -11.53 -21.22 2.69
N ARG A 14 -10.70 -21.74 3.60
CA ARG A 14 -10.86 -23.08 4.19
C ARG A 14 -11.31 -22.93 5.62
N ILE A 15 -12.32 -23.72 6.00
CA ILE A 15 -12.81 -23.81 7.38
C ILE A 15 -12.26 -25.11 7.96
N GLU A 16 -11.49 -24.99 9.03
CA GLU A 16 -10.87 -26.11 9.74
C GLU A 16 -11.23 -26.00 11.24
N SER A 17 -10.98 -27.05 12.03
CA SER A 17 -11.33 -27.05 13.46
C SER A 17 -10.64 -25.93 14.26
N GLU A 18 -9.48 -25.48 13.80
CA GLU A 18 -8.64 -24.45 14.42
C GLU A 18 -9.04 -23.02 13.98
N GLY A 19 -9.88 -22.85 12.95
CA GLY A 19 -10.28 -21.53 12.47
C GLY A 19 -10.59 -21.44 10.96
N ILE A 20 -10.59 -20.20 10.48
CA ILE A 20 -10.84 -19.84 9.08
C ILE A 20 -9.52 -19.38 8.46
N PHE A 21 -9.11 -20.02 7.37
CA PHE A 21 -7.83 -19.79 6.73
C PHE A 21 -8.03 -19.28 5.31
N PHE A 22 -7.18 -18.33 4.91
CA PHE A 22 -7.06 -17.92 3.52
C PHE A 22 -6.70 -19.12 2.63
N ASN A 23 -7.36 -19.24 1.48
CA ASN A 23 -7.09 -20.31 0.52
C ASN A 23 -6.53 -19.76 -0.80
N SER A 24 -7.29 -18.89 -1.47
CA SER A 24 -6.88 -18.28 -2.75
C SER A 24 -7.68 -17.02 -3.05
N ILE A 25 -7.17 -16.20 -3.97
CA ILE A 25 -7.94 -15.10 -4.59
C ILE A 25 -8.81 -15.70 -5.69
N VAL A 26 -10.11 -15.37 -5.69
CA VAL A 26 -11.10 -15.78 -6.69
C VAL A 26 -11.27 -14.70 -7.76
N SER A 27 -11.26 -13.43 -7.35
CA SER A 27 -11.29 -12.28 -8.25
C SER A 27 -10.53 -11.12 -7.61
N SER A 28 -9.75 -10.40 -8.41
CA SER A 28 -9.09 -9.19 -7.93
C SER A 28 -10.07 -8.02 -7.83
N GLY A 29 -9.91 -7.18 -6.80
CA GLY A 29 -10.60 -5.91 -6.64
C GLY A 29 -10.04 -4.78 -7.53
N GLY A 30 -8.86 -4.99 -8.13
CA GLY A 30 -8.18 -4.01 -8.99
C GLY A 30 -7.36 -2.96 -8.24
N HIS A 31 -7.27 -3.05 -6.92
CA HIS A 31 -6.45 -2.16 -6.11
C HIS A 31 -4.99 -2.60 -6.08
N SER A 32 -4.07 -1.63 -6.10
CA SER A 32 -2.65 -1.88 -5.82
C SER A 32 -2.34 -1.52 -4.37
N THR A 33 -1.29 -2.12 -3.82
CA THR A 33 -0.83 -1.83 -2.47
C THR A 33 0.66 -1.56 -2.48
N TYR A 34 1.06 -0.39 -1.99
CA TYR A 34 2.46 -0.06 -1.72
C TYR A 34 2.67 0.01 -0.21
N ARG A 35 3.90 -0.23 0.24
CA ARG A 35 4.26 -0.15 1.66
C ARG A 35 5.37 0.87 1.82
N LEU A 36 5.24 1.68 2.85
CA LEU A 36 6.14 2.79 3.11
C LEU A 36 6.66 2.69 4.54
N ILE A 37 7.96 2.98 4.72
CA ILE A 37 8.58 3.22 6.03
C ILE A 37 9.02 4.68 6.04
N ARG A 38 8.46 5.47 6.96
CA ARG A 38 8.83 6.89 7.08
C ARG A 38 10.19 7.00 7.74
N ASN A 39 11.06 7.84 7.18
CA ASN A 39 12.33 8.16 7.81
C ASN A 39 12.09 8.85 9.16
N GLU A 40 12.84 8.45 10.20
CA GLU A 40 12.66 8.96 11.56
C GLU A 40 12.98 10.45 11.70
N SER A 41 13.81 11.00 10.79
CA SER A 41 14.13 12.42 10.74
C SER A 41 12.99 13.29 10.20
N VAL A 42 11.97 12.68 9.60
CA VAL A 42 10.86 13.37 8.94
C VAL A 42 9.72 13.58 9.93
N ASP A 43 9.35 14.85 10.09
CA ASP A 43 8.20 15.23 10.90
C ASP A 43 6.87 15.00 10.17
N ASP A 44 5.77 15.06 10.94
CA ASP A 44 4.44 14.81 10.42
C ASP A 44 3.98 15.85 9.39
N GLU A 45 4.51 17.08 9.45
CA GLU A 45 4.13 18.16 8.52
C GLU A 45 4.75 17.92 7.15
N THR A 46 6.04 17.64 7.10
CA THR A 46 6.78 17.29 5.89
C THR A 46 6.18 16.04 5.25
N PHE A 47 5.89 15.01 6.05
CA PHE A 47 5.22 13.81 5.56
C PHE A 47 3.85 14.12 4.93
N LYS A 48 2.99 14.89 5.62
CA LYS A 48 1.66 15.25 5.11
C LYS A 48 1.72 16.08 3.83
N GLN A 49 2.70 16.98 3.72
CA GLN A 49 2.91 17.76 2.52
C GLN A 49 3.24 16.86 1.33
N MET A 50 4.18 15.93 1.49
CA MET A 50 4.55 14.99 0.42
C MET A 50 3.42 14.00 0.10
N TRP A 51 2.72 13.52 1.13
CA TRP A 51 1.56 12.63 0.99
C TRP A 51 0.40 13.25 0.21
N SER A 52 0.23 14.58 0.24
CA SER A 52 -0.89 15.26 -0.40
C SER A 52 -1.02 14.95 -1.90
N GLY A 53 0.09 14.79 -2.62
CA GLY A 53 0.07 14.40 -4.03
C GLY A 53 -0.50 12.99 -4.26
N LEU A 54 -0.24 12.05 -3.35
CA LEU A 54 -0.83 10.70 -3.40
C LEU A 54 -2.33 10.73 -3.08
N ALA A 55 -2.72 11.55 -2.11
CA ALA A 55 -4.12 11.75 -1.74
C ALA A 55 -4.95 12.36 -2.88
N GLU A 56 -4.38 13.31 -3.64
CA GLU A 56 -5.03 13.89 -4.83
C GLU A 56 -5.29 12.86 -5.94
N LEU A 57 -4.50 11.79 -6.00
CA LEU A 57 -4.73 10.64 -6.89
C LEU A 57 -5.75 9.64 -6.33
N GLY A 58 -6.35 9.93 -5.18
CA GLY A 58 -7.33 9.08 -4.52
C GLY A 58 -6.72 7.97 -3.65
N CYS A 59 -5.39 7.98 -3.44
CA CYS A 59 -4.76 7.00 -2.57
C CYS A 59 -5.13 7.24 -1.11
N THR A 60 -5.21 6.16 -0.34
CA THR A 60 -5.40 6.21 1.12
C THR A 60 -4.31 5.38 1.80
N TYR A 61 -4.20 5.44 3.12
CA TYR A 61 -3.29 4.55 3.84
C TYR A 61 -3.88 4.09 5.18
N GLU A 62 -3.40 2.93 5.62
CA GLU A 62 -3.43 2.50 7.01
C GLU A 62 -2.03 2.67 7.62
N SER A 63 -1.95 3.24 8.82
CA SER A 63 -0.67 3.46 9.51
C SER A 63 -0.52 2.53 10.70
N PHE A 64 0.69 2.04 10.94
CA PHE A 64 1.05 1.26 12.11
C PHE A 64 2.43 1.65 12.63
N LEU A 65 2.65 1.47 13.93
CA LEU A 65 3.91 1.80 14.59
C LEU A 65 4.64 0.52 14.97
N ILE A 66 5.90 0.37 14.56
CA ILE A 66 6.79 -0.70 15.03
C ILE A 66 7.94 -0.04 15.79
N GLY A 67 7.88 -0.08 17.12
CA GLY A 67 8.83 0.66 17.96
C GLY A 67 8.66 2.17 17.75
N PRO A 68 9.72 2.94 17.41
CA PRO A 68 9.62 4.36 17.09
C PRO A 68 9.25 4.64 15.61
N THR A 69 9.21 3.61 14.76
CA THR A 69 9.14 3.77 13.30
C THR A 69 7.69 3.71 12.81
N TYR A 70 7.30 4.68 11.97
CA TYR A 70 6.00 4.67 11.29
C TYR A 70 6.07 3.90 9.99
N MET A 71 5.12 2.98 9.83
CA MET A 71 4.92 2.22 8.60
C MET A 71 3.50 2.43 8.08
N TYR A 72 3.35 2.38 6.76
CA TYR A 72 2.10 2.67 6.09
C TYR A 72 1.83 1.63 5.00
N ALA A 73 0.62 1.11 4.97
CA ALA A 73 0.09 0.35 3.84
C ALA A 73 -0.77 1.29 3.01
N ILE A 74 -0.30 1.61 1.81
CA ILE A 74 -0.93 2.55 0.88
C ILE A 74 -1.89 1.77 -0.02
N ASP A 75 -3.16 2.14 -0.01
CA ASP A 75 -4.15 1.69 -0.97
C ASP A 75 -4.16 2.61 -2.19
N VAL A 76 -4.02 2.02 -3.37
CA VAL A 76 -4.08 2.71 -4.66
C VAL A 76 -5.31 2.20 -5.42
N PRO A 77 -6.34 3.03 -5.60
CA PRO A 77 -7.56 2.59 -6.26
C PRO A 77 -7.33 2.33 -7.76
N PRO A 78 -8.13 1.46 -8.41
CA PRO A 78 -8.02 1.17 -9.84
C PRO A 78 -8.23 2.40 -10.73
N SER A 79 -8.83 3.47 -10.22
CA SER A 79 -9.02 4.74 -10.92
C SER A 79 -7.79 5.66 -10.89
N ALA A 80 -6.80 5.39 -10.04
CA ALA A 80 -5.60 6.21 -9.93
C ALA A 80 -4.66 6.01 -11.13
N ASP A 81 -3.96 7.06 -11.54
CA ASP A 81 -2.82 6.92 -12.45
C ASP A 81 -1.64 6.29 -11.70
N VAL A 82 -1.55 4.97 -11.77
CA VAL A 82 -0.53 4.19 -11.03
C VAL A 82 0.90 4.57 -11.39
N ARG A 83 1.15 5.09 -12.61
CA ARG A 83 2.50 5.55 -12.98
C ARG A 83 2.85 6.84 -12.26
N ASN A 84 1.87 7.74 -12.12
CA ASN A 84 2.06 8.97 -11.36
C ASN A 84 2.20 8.68 -9.86
N VAL A 85 1.42 7.73 -9.33
CA VAL A 85 1.59 7.23 -7.96
C VAL A 85 3.01 6.71 -7.73
N TYR A 86 3.50 5.83 -8.60
CA TYR A 86 4.86 5.28 -8.49
C TYR A 86 5.93 6.38 -8.57
N SER A 87 5.76 7.35 -9.47
CA SER A 87 6.70 8.48 -9.62
C SER A 87 6.76 9.35 -8.35
N LEU A 88 5.63 9.55 -7.66
CA LEU A 88 5.59 10.27 -6.38
C LEU A 88 6.24 9.47 -5.25
N LEU A 89 6.08 8.15 -5.24
CA LEU A 89 6.75 7.27 -4.28
C LEU A 89 8.27 7.30 -4.46
N GLU A 90 8.76 7.21 -5.70
CA GLU A 90 10.19 7.36 -6.03
C GLU A 90 10.74 8.74 -5.66
N ALA A 91 9.95 9.81 -5.86
CA ALA A 91 10.36 11.16 -5.49
C ALA A 91 10.55 11.29 -3.97
N GLY A 92 9.61 10.79 -3.17
CA GLY A 92 9.76 10.80 -1.72
C GLY A 92 10.88 9.91 -1.20
N GLU A 93 11.19 8.81 -1.89
CA GLU A 93 12.38 8.00 -1.56
C GLU A 93 13.68 8.71 -1.86
N LYS A 94 13.78 9.33 -3.03
CA LYS A 94 14.93 10.14 -3.41
C LYS A 94 15.16 11.33 -2.48
N ASP A 95 14.10 11.93 -1.97
CA ASP A 95 14.15 13.05 -1.03
C ASP A 95 14.31 12.60 0.44
N GLU A 96 14.60 11.31 0.67
CA GLU A 96 14.81 10.69 1.98
C GLU A 96 13.61 10.81 2.94
N ILE A 97 12.40 11.01 2.40
CA ILE A 97 11.16 11.13 3.18
C ILE A 97 10.73 9.76 3.71
N TRP A 98 10.90 8.74 2.87
CA TRP A 98 10.53 7.37 3.15
C TRP A 98 11.31 6.37 2.30
N ASP A 99 11.36 5.11 2.72
CA ASP A 99 11.64 4.00 1.82
C ASP A 99 10.31 3.33 1.44
N PHE A 100 10.20 2.76 0.24
CA PHE A 100 8.98 2.05 -0.16
C PHE A 100 9.23 0.73 -0.89
N ASP A 101 8.23 -0.15 -0.85
CA ASP A 101 8.22 -1.43 -1.55
C ASP A 101 6.83 -1.72 -2.14
N GLU A 102 6.82 -2.47 -3.23
CA GLU A 102 5.59 -2.90 -3.89
C GLU A 102 5.01 -4.13 -3.18
N GLY A 103 3.83 -3.97 -2.56
CA GLY A 103 3.10 -5.07 -1.93
C GLY A 103 2.27 -5.84 -2.95
N ASN A 104 1.48 -5.15 -3.76
CA ASN A 104 0.64 -5.71 -4.81
C ASN A 104 0.53 -4.72 -5.99
N TYR A 105 0.77 -5.18 -7.21
CA TYR A 105 0.50 -4.41 -8.42
C TYR A 105 -0.68 -5.02 -9.17
N ALA A 106 -1.77 -4.26 -9.30
CA ALA A 106 -2.97 -4.68 -10.01
C ALA A 106 -2.96 -4.36 -11.52
N GLY A 107 -1.82 -3.89 -12.06
CA GLY A 107 -1.74 -3.51 -13.47
C GLY A 107 -2.24 -4.60 -14.41
N SER A 108 -3.03 -4.17 -15.39
CA SER A 108 -3.68 -5.03 -16.37
C SER A 108 -2.68 -5.93 -17.09
N ASN A 109 -2.85 -7.26 -16.93
CA ASN A 109 -2.43 -8.21 -17.95
C ASN A 109 -3.23 -7.99 -19.25
#